data_AF-A0A427BKF4-F1
#
_entry.id   AF-A0A427BKF4-F1
#
_cell.length_a   1.000
_cell.length_b   1.000
_cell.length_c   1.000
_cell.angle_alpha   90.00
_cell.angle_beta   90.00
_cell.angle_gamma   90.00
#
_symmetry.space_group_name_H-M   'P 1'
#
loop_
_entity.id
_entity.type
_entity.pdbx_description
1 polymer ?
#
loop_
_entity_poly.entity_id
_entity_poly.type
_entity_poly.pdbx_seq_one_letter_code
_entity_poly.pdbx_strand_id
1 'polypeptide(L)'
;MTILTISCTVKEYKKVVIPYSINNRSDLMSWKLKGIIDSAFRMESDAFRDFIVLSNTVDGESAYDLGYVLTQIIYMIGEDEFLKTINNLTNDEKAILISFINIGLEYGDNDYDNIQDNKRIEDEFPLIQQSLIKK
;
A
#
# COMPACT_ATOMS: atom_id res chain seq x y z
N MET A 1 -16.21 -33.86 -13.10
CA MET A 1 -15.26 -33.31 -12.11
C MET A 1 -14.55 -32.16 -12.79
N THR A 2 -15.05 -30.95 -12.61
CA THR A 2 -14.50 -29.76 -13.27
C THR A 2 -13.43 -29.20 -12.35
N ILE A 3 -12.16 -29.34 -12.75
CA ILE A 3 -11.04 -28.71 -12.04
C ILE A 3 -11.00 -27.26 -12.51
N LEU A 4 -11.35 -26.35 -11.62
CA LEU A 4 -11.09 -24.92 -11.74
C LEU A 4 -10.12 -24.56 -10.62
N THR A 5 -8.85 -24.39 -10.97
CA THR A 5 -7.94 -23.58 -10.15
C THR A 5 -7.16 -22.70 -11.11
N ILE A 6 -7.69 -21.50 -11.36
CA ILE A 6 -6.86 -20.40 -11.86
C ILE A 6 -5.91 -20.10 -10.70
N SER A 7 -4.70 -20.66 -10.74
CA SER A 7 -3.65 -20.33 -9.79
C SER A 7 -3.23 -18.89 -10.06
N CYS A 8 -3.94 -17.94 -9.46
CA CYS A 8 -3.51 -16.56 -9.40
C CYS A 8 -2.28 -16.54 -8.48
N THR A 9 -1.07 -16.51 -9.04
CA THR A 9 0.17 -16.45 -8.25
C THR A 9 0.30 -15.09 -7.58
N VAL A 10 -0.43 -14.92 -6.48
CA VAL A 10 -0.14 -13.93 -5.46
C VAL A 10 1.27 -14.20 -4.96
N LYS A 11 2.17 -13.22 -5.05
CA LYS A 11 3.55 -13.36 -4.58
C LYS A 11 3.72 -12.54 -3.31
N GLU A 12 4.35 -13.13 -2.31
CA GLU A 12 4.70 -12.44 -1.07
C GLU A 12 6.15 -11.94 -1.14
N TYR A 13 6.41 -10.76 -0.58
CA TYR A 13 7.75 -10.25 -0.31
C TYR A 13 7.82 -9.71 1.12
N LYS A 14 8.62 -10.36 1.98
CA LYS A 14 8.75 -10.02 3.40
C LYS A 14 7.39 -9.89 4.12
N LYS A 15 6.49 -10.86 3.91
CA LYS A 15 5.10 -10.86 4.43
C LYS A 15 4.15 -9.85 3.81
N VAL A 16 4.63 -8.98 2.92
CA VAL A 16 3.77 -8.11 2.12
C VAL A 16 3.27 -8.88 0.92
N VAL A 17 1.97 -9.04 0.81
CA VAL A 17 1.32 -9.60 -0.36
C VAL A 17 1.41 -8.60 -1.50
N ILE A 18 2.04 -9.00 -2.60
CA ILE A 18 2.05 -8.25 -3.85
C ILE A 18 0.96 -8.84 -4.75
N PRO A 19 -0.08 -8.08 -5.08
CA PRO A 19 -1.17 -8.55 -5.93
C PRO A 19 -0.77 -8.83 -7.38
N TYR A 20 -1.66 -9.49 -8.11
CA TYR A 20 -1.44 -9.92 -9.49
C TYR A 20 -1.20 -8.76 -10.46
N SER A 21 -1.96 -7.65 -10.34
CA SER A 21 -1.85 -6.54 -11.30
C SER A 21 -0.50 -5.82 -11.21
N ILE A 22 0.20 -5.93 -10.07
CA ILE A 22 1.56 -5.44 -9.89
C ILE A 22 2.60 -6.47 -10.34
N ASN A 23 2.40 -7.75 -9.99
CA ASN A 23 3.38 -8.81 -10.26
C ASN A 23 3.60 -9.11 -11.74
N ASN A 24 2.60 -8.87 -12.59
CA ASN A 24 2.63 -9.27 -14.01
C ASN A 24 2.92 -8.10 -14.96
N ARG A 25 3.28 -6.92 -14.43
CA ARG A 25 3.73 -5.81 -15.26
C ARG A 25 5.18 -5.98 -15.69
N SER A 26 5.45 -5.65 -16.95
CA SER A 26 6.78 -5.77 -17.59
C SER A 26 7.70 -4.57 -17.34
N ASP A 27 7.20 -3.51 -16.71
CA ASP A 27 7.86 -2.21 -16.49
C ASP A 27 8.69 -2.14 -15.19
N LEU A 28 9.10 -3.30 -14.66
CA LEU A 28 9.88 -3.45 -13.43
C LEU A 28 9.18 -2.95 -12.17
N MET A 29 7.85 -2.71 -12.22
CA MET A 29 7.08 -2.25 -11.06
C MET A 29 7.26 -3.11 -9.82
N SER A 30 7.24 -4.44 -9.97
CA SER A 30 7.43 -5.36 -8.84
C SER A 30 8.80 -5.23 -8.17
N TRP A 31 9.87 -4.92 -8.93
CA TRP A 31 11.20 -4.69 -8.37
C TRP A 31 11.28 -3.35 -7.66
N LYS A 32 10.74 -2.28 -8.26
CA LYS A 32 10.67 -0.96 -7.61
C LYS A 32 9.89 -1.03 -6.30
N LEU A 33 8.75 -1.71 -6.30
CA LEU A 33 7.93 -1.88 -5.10
C LEU A 33 8.66 -2.68 -4.01
N LYS A 34 9.42 -3.72 -4.36
CA LYS A 34 10.26 -4.43 -3.40
C LYS A 34 11.31 -3.52 -2.77
N GLY A 35 11.92 -2.63 -3.56
CA GLY A 35 12.83 -1.60 -3.06
C GLY A 35 12.14 -0.66 -2.06
N ILE A 36 10.93 -0.19 -2.38
CA ILE A 36 10.12 0.64 -1.48
C ILE A 36 9.79 -0.10 -0.18
N ILE A 37 9.35 -1.36 -0.25
CA ILE A 37 9.06 -2.20 0.93
C ILE A 37 10.32 -2.33 1.80
N ASP A 38 11.47 -2.58 1.18
CA ASP A 38 12.75 -2.70 1.86
C ASP A 38 13.15 -1.41 2.59
N SER A 39 13.02 -0.27 1.93
CA SER A 39 13.32 1.06 2.49
C SER A 39 12.33 1.45 3.58
N ALA A 40 11.04 1.15 3.42
CA ALA A 40 10.02 1.40 4.43
C ALA A 40 10.30 0.61 5.71
N PHE A 41 10.66 -0.67 5.62
CA PHE A 41 11.00 -1.49 6.80
C PHE A 41 12.31 -1.08 7.48
N ARG A 42 13.17 -0.31 6.79
CA ARG A 42 14.35 0.32 7.39
C ARG A 42 14.09 1.75 7.88
N MET A 43 12.85 2.23 7.77
CA MET A 43 12.45 3.61 8.10
C MET A 43 13.28 4.67 7.34
N GLU A 44 13.67 4.36 6.11
CA GLU A 44 14.40 5.29 5.26
C GLU A 44 13.50 6.47 4.87
N SER A 45 14.05 7.69 4.92
CA SER A 45 13.29 8.95 4.82
C SER A 45 12.72 9.25 3.42
N ASP A 46 13.14 8.49 2.41
CA ASP A 46 12.72 8.58 1.02
C ASP A 46 11.75 7.48 0.60
N ALA A 47 11.56 6.43 1.40
CA ALA A 47 10.73 5.27 1.05
C ALA A 47 9.34 5.65 0.52
N PHE A 48 8.65 6.58 1.21
CA PHE A 48 7.32 7.02 0.82
C PHE A 48 7.31 8.08 -0.28
N ARG A 49 8.45 8.75 -0.56
CA ARG A 49 8.59 9.55 -1.79
C ARG A 49 8.71 8.65 -3.01
N ASP A 50 9.50 7.58 -2.91
CA ASP A 50 9.61 6.60 -3.97
C ASP A 50 8.27 5.90 -4.23
N PHE A 51 7.49 5.65 -3.17
CA PHE A 51 6.10 5.21 -3.30
C PHE A 51 5.26 6.20 -4.12
N ILE A 52 5.30 7.51 -3.80
CA ILE A 52 4.55 8.55 -4.53
C ILE A 52 5.01 8.64 -6.00
N VAL A 53 6.31 8.50 -6.27
CA VAL A 53 6.82 8.47 -7.64
C VAL A 53 6.28 7.26 -8.39
N LEU A 54 6.27 6.09 -7.75
CA LEU A 54 5.71 4.87 -8.32
C LEU A 54 4.20 5.00 -8.56
N SER A 55 3.47 5.63 -7.63
CA SER A 55 2.02 5.79 -7.70
C SER A 55 1.56 6.61 -8.89
N ASN A 56 2.40 7.52 -9.40
CA ASN A 56 2.13 8.30 -10.61
C ASN A 56 2.21 7.48 -11.91
N THR A 57 2.60 6.21 -11.84
CA THR A 57 2.73 5.31 -13.01
C THR A 57 1.63 4.24 -13.08
N VAL A 58 0.65 4.32 -12.18
CA VAL A 58 -0.45 3.36 -12.05
C VAL A 58 -1.81 4.06 -12.03
N ASP A 59 -2.81 3.35 -12.52
CA ASP A 59 -4.22 3.71 -12.48
C ASP A 59 -5.08 2.44 -12.31
N GLY A 60 -6.39 2.62 -12.14
CA GLY A 60 -7.37 1.53 -12.05
C GLY A 60 -6.99 0.47 -11.00
N GLU A 61 -7.06 -0.81 -11.41
CA GLU A 61 -6.77 -1.97 -10.56
C GLU A 61 -5.37 -1.91 -9.93
N SER A 62 -4.35 -1.47 -10.68
CA SER A 62 -2.99 -1.34 -10.15
C SER A 62 -2.85 -0.26 -9.09
N ALA A 63 -3.68 0.78 -9.11
CA ALA A 63 -3.71 1.78 -8.04
C ALA A 63 -4.31 1.21 -6.75
N TYR A 64 -5.39 0.43 -6.86
CA TYR A 64 -6.01 -0.25 -5.71
C TYR A 64 -5.05 -1.24 -5.06
N ASP A 65 -4.42 -2.08 -5.87
CA ASP A 65 -3.42 -3.05 -5.41
C ASP A 65 -2.20 -2.37 -4.77
N LEU A 66 -1.78 -1.21 -5.30
CA LEU A 66 -0.67 -0.46 -4.72
C LEU A 66 -1.07 0.19 -3.40
N GLY A 67 -2.31 0.67 -3.28
CA GLY A 67 -2.89 1.13 -2.01
C GLY A 67 -2.95 0.01 -0.98
N TYR A 68 -3.39 -1.19 -1.38
CA TYR A 68 -3.40 -2.37 -0.53
C TYR A 68 -1.98 -2.73 -0.03
N VAL A 69 -0.97 -2.63 -0.88
CA VAL A 69 0.43 -2.82 -0.44
C VAL A 69 0.86 -1.76 0.58
N LEU A 70 0.48 -0.49 0.38
CA LEU A 70 0.80 0.58 1.33
C LEU A 70 0.18 0.31 2.71
N THR A 71 -1.09 -0.09 2.76
CA THR A 71 -1.77 -0.38 4.04
C THR A 71 -1.12 -1.55 4.78
N GLN A 72 -0.73 -2.63 4.08
CA GLN A 72 0.05 -3.73 4.66
C GLN A 72 1.38 -3.27 5.25
N ILE A 73 2.10 -2.39 4.55
CA ILE A 73 3.34 -1.81 5.08
C ILE A 73 3.06 -1.05 6.38
N ILE A 74 2.00 -0.22 6.41
CA ILE A 74 1.62 0.56 7.61
C ILE A 74 1.23 -0.36 8.77
N TYR A 75 0.45 -1.43 8.54
CA TYR A 75 0.14 -2.41 9.58
C TYR A 75 1.40 -3.05 10.18
N MET A 76 2.43 -3.29 9.36
CA MET A 76 3.66 -3.94 9.79
C MET A 76 4.62 -3.00 10.53
N ILE A 77 4.71 -1.73 10.13
CA ILE A 77 5.62 -0.75 10.75
C ILE A 77 4.96 0.03 11.89
N GLY A 78 3.63 0.12 11.90
CA GLY A 78 2.84 0.92 12.84
C GLY A 78 2.68 2.39 12.41
N GLU A 79 1.57 3.01 12.83
CA GLU A 79 1.23 4.39 12.48
C GLU A 79 2.30 5.41 12.93
N ASP A 80 2.86 5.24 14.12
CA ASP A 80 3.87 6.15 14.68
C ASP A 80 5.12 6.22 13.80
N GLU A 81 5.63 5.06 13.36
CA GLU A 81 6.82 5.01 12.51
C GLU A 81 6.50 5.55 11.12
N PHE A 82 5.32 5.22 10.56
CA PHE A 82 4.85 5.80 9.31
C PHE A 82 4.84 7.35 9.39
N LEU A 83 4.19 7.91 10.41
CA LEU A 83 4.07 9.36 10.61
C LEU A 83 5.43 10.04 10.78
N LYS A 84 6.38 9.39 11.46
CA LYS A 84 7.76 9.89 11.58
C LYS A 84 8.46 9.92 10.22
N THR A 85 8.35 8.87 9.42
CA THR A 85 9.02 8.79 8.11
C THR A 85 8.47 9.81 7.13
N ILE A 86 7.17 10.13 7.19
CA ILE A 86 6.54 11.11 6.29
C ILE A 86 6.57 12.55 6.80
N ASN A 87 7.22 12.83 7.94
CA ASN A 87 7.15 14.14 8.60
C ASN A 87 7.57 15.30 7.68
N ASN A 88 8.62 15.08 6.89
CA ASN A 88 9.26 16.02 5.98
C ASN A 88 8.58 16.10 4.59
N LEU A 89 7.48 15.37 4.38
CA LEU A 89 6.69 15.48 3.16
C LEU A 89 5.79 16.72 3.21
N THR A 90 5.59 17.31 2.04
CA THR A 90 4.62 18.38 1.81
C THR A 90 3.19 17.88 2.04
N ASN A 91 2.24 18.81 2.19
CA ASN A 91 0.83 18.44 2.34
C ASN A 91 0.29 17.72 1.09
N ASP A 92 0.76 18.08 -0.10
CA ASP A 92 0.34 17.45 -1.35
C ASP A 92 0.86 16.00 -1.44
N GLU A 93 2.13 15.77 -1.09
CA GLU A 93 2.69 14.41 -0.98
C GLU A 93 1.93 13.57 0.06
N LYS A 94 1.59 14.15 1.22
CA LYS A 94 0.79 13.48 2.25
C LYS A 94 -0.62 13.16 1.76
N ALA A 95 -1.24 14.06 1.00
CA ALA A 95 -2.57 13.84 0.43
C ALA A 95 -2.58 12.68 -0.57
N ILE A 96 -1.51 12.50 -1.36
CA ILE A 96 -1.36 11.34 -2.24
C ILE A 96 -1.32 10.05 -1.42
N LEU A 97 -0.49 10.00 -0.35
CA LEU A 97 -0.44 8.81 0.52
C LEU A 97 -1.79 8.51 1.16
N ILE A 98 -2.49 9.53 1.67
CA ILE A 98 -3.85 9.37 2.22
C ILE A 98 -4.82 8.79 1.19
N SER A 99 -4.78 9.28 -0.05
CA SER A 99 -5.61 8.73 -1.13
C SER A 99 -5.34 7.22 -1.34
N PHE A 100 -4.06 6.84 -1.37
CA PHE A 100 -3.66 5.44 -1.54
C PHE A 100 -4.00 4.56 -0.31
N ILE A 101 -3.93 5.10 0.90
CA ILE A 101 -4.39 4.40 2.11
C ILE A 101 -5.89 4.12 2.01
N ASN A 102 -6.69 5.14 1.69
CA ASN A 102 -8.15 4.99 1.60
C ASN A 102 -8.55 3.94 0.56
N ILE A 103 -8.01 4.01 -0.66
CA ILE A 103 -8.35 3.01 -1.69
C ILE A 103 -7.84 1.60 -1.31
N GLY A 104 -6.71 1.49 -0.61
CA GLY A 104 -6.17 0.21 -0.15
C GLY A 104 -7.04 -0.44 0.94
N LEU A 105 -7.60 0.37 1.83
CA LEU A 105 -8.56 -0.08 2.84
C LEU A 105 -9.92 -0.37 2.22
N GLU A 106 -10.35 0.44 1.27
CA GLU A 106 -11.65 0.27 0.61
C GLU A 106 -11.67 -0.97 -0.27
N TYR A 107 -10.68 -1.14 -1.15
CA TYR A 107 -10.67 -2.14 -2.22
C TYR A 107 -9.77 -3.36 -1.95
N GLY A 108 -8.91 -3.30 -0.95
CA GLY A 108 -8.01 -4.41 -0.59
C GLY A 108 -8.70 -5.51 0.22
N ASP A 109 -8.09 -6.69 0.18
CA ASP A 109 -8.40 -7.87 1.00
C ASP A 109 -7.40 -7.94 2.17
N ASN A 110 -7.59 -7.10 3.19
CA ASN A 110 -6.66 -6.97 4.33
C ASN A 110 -6.94 -7.98 5.44
N ASP A 111 -8.05 -8.70 5.41
CA ASP A 111 -8.32 -9.83 6.32
C ASP A 111 -8.06 -11.22 5.69
N TYR A 112 -7.71 -11.25 4.40
CA TYR A 112 -7.32 -12.42 3.62
C TYR A 112 -8.45 -13.43 3.41
N ASP A 113 -9.71 -12.97 3.40
CA ASP A 113 -10.89 -13.80 3.16
C ASP A 113 -11.27 -13.90 1.66
N ASN A 114 -10.52 -13.22 0.78
CA ASN A 114 -10.75 -13.07 -0.67
C ASN A 114 -11.96 -12.20 -1.03
N ILE A 115 -12.37 -11.31 -0.13
CA ILE A 115 -13.41 -10.31 -0.31
C ILE A 115 -12.79 -8.94 -0.11
N GLN A 116 -13.41 -7.93 -0.72
CA GLN A 116 -13.06 -6.53 -0.49
C GLN A 116 -13.52 -6.10 0.91
N ASP A 117 -12.62 -5.56 1.73
CA ASP A 117 -12.94 -5.28 3.14
C ASP A 117 -13.85 -4.05 3.34
N ASN A 118 -13.77 -3.04 2.47
CA ASN A 118 -14.43 -1.74 2.66
C ASN A 118 -14.11 -1.09 4.03
N LYS A 119 -12.84 -1.20 4.45
CA LYS A 119 -12.34 -0.60 5.69
C LYS A 119 -12.17 0.91 5.56
N ARG A 120 -12.08 1.59 6.71
CA ARG A 120 -11.92 3.04 6.77
C ARG A 120 -10.71 3.45 7.60
N ILE A 121 -10.07 4.53 7.17
CA ILE A 121 -8.85 5.02 7.81
C ILE A 121 -9.08 5.44 9.26
N GLU A 122 -10.26 5.97 9.62
CA GLU A 122 -10.59 6.32 11.00
C GLU A 122 -10.64 5.11 11.96
N ASP A 123 -10.90 3.92 11.42
CA ASP A 123 -11.05 2.69 12.20
C ASP A 123 -9.72 1.93 12.25
N GLU A 124 -9.03 1.83 11.12
CA GLU A 124 -7.78 1.05 11.01
C GLU A 124 -6.53 1.86 11.38
N PHE A 125 -6.53 3.17 11.10
CA PHE A 125 -5.38 4.07 11.32
C PHE A 125 -5.81 5.40 11.99
N PRO A 126 -6.26 5.35 13.26
CA PRO A 126 -6.79 6.51 13.97
C PRO A 126 -5.76 7.63 14.18
N LEU A 127 -4.47 7.33 14.36
CA LEU A 127 -3.43 8.35 14.54
C LEU A 127 -3.14 9.07 13.23
N ILE A 128 -3.14 8.36 12.11
CA ILE A 128 -3.01 8.96 10.77
C ILE A 128 -4.22 9.86 10.48
N GLN A 129 -5.43 9.37 10.75
CA GLN A 129 -6.67 10.14 10.59
C GLN A 129 -6.63 11.44 11.40
N GLN A 130 -6.18 11.38 12.66
CA GLN A 130 -6.08 12.55 13.52
C GLN A 130 -4.99 13.52 13.06
N SER A 131 -3.83 13.01 12.63
CA SER A 131 -2.66 13.85 12.33
C SER A 131 -2.74 14.54 10.97
N LEU A 132 -3.35 13.89 9.98
CA LEU A 132 -3.28 14.33 8.58
C LEU A 132 -4.62 14.79 7.99
N ILE A 133 -5.76 14.34 8.54
CA ILE A 133 -7.08 14.56 7.91
C ILE A 133 -7.97 15.49 8.76
N LYS A 134 -8.06 15.26 10.07
CA LYS A 134 -8.80 16.18 10.97
C LYS A 134 -7.91 17.35 11.38
N LYS A 135 -8.16 18.53 10.79
CA LYS A 135 -7.75 19.83 11.34
C LYS A 135 -8.96 20.67 11.66
#